data_AF-A0A561CG52-F1
#
_entry.id   AF-A0A561CG52-F1
#
_cell.length_a   1.000
_cell.length_b   1.000
_cell.length_c   1.000
_cell.angle_alpha   90.00
_cell.angle_beta   90.00
_cell.angle_gamma   90.00
#
_symmetry.space_group_name_H-M   'P 1'
#
loop_
_entity.id
_entity.type
_entity.pdbx_description
1 polymer ?
#
loop_
_entity_poly.entity_id
_entity_poly.type
_entity_poly.pdbx_seq_one_letter_code
_entity_poly.pdbx_strand_id
1 'polypeptide(L)' 'MSINVIELLGAPYESLVEAQVDKSPSEVVVTETGETFYIVEREVYDAQLVSHGYKVVVEEGE' A
#
# COMPACT_ATOMS: atom_id res chain seq x y z
N MET A 1 13.99 18.01 4.28
CA MET A 1 12.78 17.79 3.46
C MET A 1 11.97 16.75 4.19
N SER A 2 10.77 17.09 4.63
CA SER A 2 9.86 16.12 5.24
C SER A 2 9.33 15.25 4.12
N ILE A 3 9.71 13.97 4.09
CA ILE A 3 9.12 13.02 3.15
C ILE A 3 7.72 12.74 3.68
N ASN A 4 6.68 13.21 2.98
CA ASN A 4 5.32 12.84 3.36
C ASN A 4 5.09 11.42 2.87
N VAL A 5 4.97 10.48 3.80
CA VAL A 5 4.63 9.07 3.49
C VAL A 5 3.36 8.96 2.64
N ILE A 6 2.46 9.94 2.76
CA ILE A 6 1.20 10.06 2.01
C ILE A 6 1.43 10.29 0.51
N GLU A 7 2.57 10.85 0.10
CA GLU A 7 2.91 11.00 -1.32
C GLU A 7 3.47 9.71 -1.94
N LEU A 8 3.89 8.76 -1.09
CA LEU A 8 4.37 7.43 -1.48
C LEU A 8 3.23 6.40 -1.47
N LEU A 9 2.22 6.65 -0.64
CA LEU A 9 0.97 5.91 -0.63
C LEU A 9 0.16 6.29 -1.88
N GLY A 10 -0.31 5.29 -2.62
CA GLY A 10 -1.21 5.51 -3.75
C GLY A 10 -2.60 5.95 -3.29
N ALA A 11 -3.58 5.73 -4.16
CA ALA A 11 -4.96 6.08 -3.82
C ALA A 11 -5.43 5.35 -2.54
N PRO A 12 -6.14 6.05 -1.63
CA PRO A 12 -6.79 5.42 -0.50
C PRO A 12 -8.04 4.67 -0.98
N TYR A 13 -8.16 3.40 -0.60
CA TYR A 13 -9.33 2.57 -0.86
C TYR A 13 -9.99 2.22 0.46
N GLU A 14 -11.33 2.25 0.46
CA GLU A 14 -12.17 1.86 1.59
C GLU A 14 -12.37 0.33 1.63
N SER A 15 -12.21 -0.35 0.48
CA SER A 15 -12.33 -1.79 0.34
C SER A 15 -11.04 -2.43 -0.17
N LEU A 16 -10.61 -3.50 0.48
CA LEU A 16 -9.50 -4.34 0.01
C LEU A 16 -9.75 -4.91 -1.38
N VAL A 17 -11.00 -5.26 -1.69
CA VAL A 17 -11.39 -5.80 -3.00
C VAL A 17 -11.18 -4.77 -4.11
N GLU A 18 -11.56 -3.51 -3.88
CA GLU A 18 -11.36 -2.44 -4.86
C GLU A 18 -9.87 -2.20 -5.08
N ALA A 19 -9.09 -2.14 -3.99
CA ALA A 19 -7.64 -2.01 -4.07
C ALA A 19 -6.99 -3.19 -4.81
N GLN A 20 -7.46 -4.43 -4.60
CA GLN A 20 -6.93 -5.63 -5.25
C GLN A 20 -7.25 -5.67 -6.74
N VAL A 21 -8.42 -5.17 -7.15
CA VAL A 21 -8.81 -5.13 -8.57
C VAL A 21 -8.06 -4.03 -9.32
N ASP A 22 -7.78 -2.92 -8.65
CA ASP A 22 -7.13 -1.76 -9.25
C ASP A 22 -5.59 -1.88 -9.26
N LYS A 23 -5.00 -2.60 -8.29
CA LYS A 23 -3.54 -2.77 -8.22
C LYS A 23 -2.99 -3.47 -9.45
N SER A 24 -1.78 -3.06 -9.84
CA SER A 24 -0.98 -3.80 -10.81
C SER A 24 -0.43 -5.10 -10.21
N PRO A 25 -0.08 -6.10 -11.04
CA PRO A 25 0.56 -7.32 -10.57
C PRO A 25 1.87 -7.09 -9.82
N SER A 26 2.59 -5.99 -10.12
CA SER A 26 3.83 -5.58 -9.45
C SER A 26 3.62 -4.76 -8.17
N GLU A 27 2.36 -4.42 -7.86
CA GLU A 27 2.00 -3.60 -6.70
C GLU A 27 1.41 -4.45 -5.58
N VAL A 28 1.57 -3.95 -4.36
CA VAL A 28 1.07 -4.54 -3.13
C VAL A 28 0.05 -3.63 -2.48
N VAL A 29 -0.93 -4.22 -1.81
CA VAL A 29 -1.91 -3.44 -1.03
C VAL A 29 -1.49 -3.49 0.42
N VAL A 30 -1.37 -2.31 1.01
CA VAL A 30 -0.93 -2.12 2.39
C VAL A 30 -1.98 -1.41 3.20
N THR A 31 -2.00 -1.68 4.51
CA THR A 31 -2.88 -1.01 5.45
C THR A 31 -2.15 -0.72 6.76
N GLU A 32 -2.50 0.40 7.40
CA GLU A 32 -1.98 0.77 8.73
C GLU A 32 -2.92 0.27 9.83
N THR A 33 -4.21 0.61 9.74
CA THR A 33 -5.22 0.30 10.76
C THR A 33 -6.21 -0.79 10.35
N GLY A 34 -6.24 -1.19 9.07
CA GLY A 34 -7.24 -2.09 8.50
C GLY A 34 -8.51 -1.39 8.02
N GLU A 35 -8.59 -0.06 8.15
CA GLU A 35 -9.73 0.75 7.70
C GLU A 35 -9.51 1.36 6.30
N THR A 36 -8.26 1.63 5.95
CA THR A 36 -7.88 2.19 4.65
C THR A 36 -6.77 1.37 4.04
N PHE A 37 -6.91 1.13 2.74
CA PHE A 37 -5.99 0.34 1.94
C PHE A 37 -5.30 1.25 0.94
N TYR A 38 -4.01 1.02 0.72
CA TYR A 38 -3.20 1.82 -0.19
C TYR A 38 -2.47 0.90 -1.14
N ILE A 39 -2.50 1.23 -2.42
CA ILE A 39 -1.72 0.53 -3.44
C ILE A 39 -0.37 1.20 -3.53
N VAL A 40 0.70 0.43 -3.40
CA VAL A 40 2.08 0.92 -3.46
C VAL A 40 2.97 -0.13 -4.11
N GLU A 41 4.10 0.32 -4.66
CA GLU A 41 5.11 -0.62 -5.15
C GLU A 41 5.78 -1.35 -3.99
N ARG A 42 6.11 -2.63 -4.20
CA ARG A 42 6.82 -3.46 -3.22
C ARG A 42 8.11 -2.81 -2.73
N GLU A 43 8.84 -2.16 -3.63
CA GLU A 43 10.10 -1.47 -3.33
C GLU A 43 9.89 -0.27 -2.40
N VAL A 44 8.82 0.51 -2.62
CA VAL A 44 8.44 1.63 -1.77
C VAL A 44 8.00 1.13 -0.39
N TYR A 45 7.28 0.00 -0.36
CA TYR A 45 6.88 -0.62 0.88
C TYR A 45 8.06 -1.03 1.75
N ASP A 46 9.01 -1.78 1.18
CA ASP A 46 10.19 -2.26 1.88
C ASP A 46 11.14 -1.13 2.29
N ALA A 47 11.24 -0.07 1.47
CA ALA A 47 12.12 1.05 1.76
C ALA A 47 11.61 1.96 2.89
N GLN A 48 10.30 2.22 2.98
CA GLN A 48 9.76 3.21 3.91
C GLN A 48 8.54 2.72 4.70
N LEU A 49 7.53 2.14 4.06
CA LEU A 49 6.26 1.86 4.71
C LEU A 49 6.35 0.77 5.80
N VAL A 50 7.24 -0.21 5.61
CA VAL A 50 7.53 -1.22 6.63
C VAL A 50 8.04 -0.60 7.94
N SER A 51 8.86 0.47 7.84
CA SER A 51 9.37 1.20 9.02
C SER A 51 8.31 2.10 9.66
N HIS A 52 7.23 2.41 8.94
CA HIS A 52 6.09 3.17 9.44
C HIS A 52 5.00 2.28 10.06
N GLY A 53 5.14 0.95 10.01
CA GLY A 53 4.19 0.00 10.61
C GLY A 53 3.05 -0.42 9.68
N TYR A 54 3.13 -0.10 8.39
CA TYR A 54 2.19 -0.60 7.39
C TYR A 54 2.35 -2.11 7.19
N LYS A 55 1.24 -2.79 6.95
CA LYS A 55 1.18 -4.23 6.72
C LYS A 55 0.66 -4.52 5.33
N VAL A 56 1.32 -5.41 4.61
CA VAL A 56 0.80 -5.95 3.36
C VAL A 56 -0.39 -6.85 3.67
N VAL A 57 -1.52 -6.57 3.04
CA VAL A 57 -2.74 -7.38 3.12
C VAL A 57 -3.04 -8.09 1.80
N VAL A 58 -2.48 -7.61 0.70
CA VAL A 58 -2.52 -8.30 -0.60
C VAL A 58 -1.12 -8.27 -1.21
N GLU A 59 -0.59 -9.46 -1.50
CA GLU A 59 0.74 -9.63 -2.09
C GLU A 59 0.75 -9.35 -3.61
N GLU A 60 1.95 -9.27 -4.19
CA GLU A 60 2.16 -9.19 -5.64
C GLU A 60 1.71 -10.50 -6.30
N GLY A 61 0.99 -10.39 -7.42
CA GLY A 61 0.48 -11.53 -8.17
C GLY A 61 -0.68 -12.30 -7.52
N GLU A 62 -1.91 -11.89 -7.81
CA GLU A 62 -3.08 -12.78 -7.89
C GLU A 62 -4.10 -12.25 -8.91
#